data_AF-A0A7W0NL33-F1
#
_entry.id   AF-A0A7W0NL33-F1
#
_cell.length_a   1.000
_cell.length_b   1.000
_cell.length_c   1.000
_cell.angle_alpha   90.00
_cell.angle_beta   90.00
_cell.angle_gamma   90.00
#
_symmetry.space_group_name_H-M   'P 1'
#
loop_
_entity.id
_entity.type
_entity.pdbx_description
1 polymer ?
#
loop_
_entity_poly.entity_id
_entity_poly.type
_entity_poly.pdbx_seq_one_letter_code
_entity_poly.pdbx_strand_id
1 'polypeptide(L)'
;YCVLELERGLEAGEDPPDAPAELADAVTAIRLATAAPVSAGPVLFERLDWQPFGIRPVLPIAATQPPGEATRLDSFRSEVARDVLAALALADADTALAEALDRWELSLFQNGPFRTEQLRGSLAALFGDTWQLRAAALLGDVSGGRRELYESLRDANVAALESTARRSLVETLRHGDRRDLVRSLDDVLLGLRSAYEQGTSHGAQAAAV
;
A
#
# COMPACT_ATOMS: atom_id res chain seq x y z
N TYR A 1 18.72 -8.06 16.74
CA TYR A 1 17.38 -8.64 16.96
C TYR A 1 16.82 -8.04 18.23
N CYS A 2 15.60 -7.53 18.18
CA CYS A 2 14.87 -7.00 19.33
C CYS A 2 13.67 -7.93 19.57
N VAL A 3 13.42 -8.29 20.82
CA VAL A 3 12.21 -9.02 21.20
C VAL A 3 11.19 -7.97 21.64
N LEU A 4 10.01 -8.00 21.03
CA LEU A 4 8.89 -7.14 21.41
C LEU A 4 7.88 -7.98 22.17
N GLU A 5 7.48 -7.50 23.34
CA GLU A 5 6.32 -8.01 24.08
C GLU A 5 5.15 -7.07 23.82
N LEU A 6 4.04 -7.62 23.33
CA LEU A 6 2.83 -6.88 23.01
C LEU A 6 1.71 -7.44 23.90
N GLU A 7 0.99 -6.55 24.55
CA GLU A 7 -0.11 -6.89 25.44
C GLU A 7 -1.40 -6.25 24.95
N ARG A 8 -2.48 -7.02 24.96
CA ARG A 8 -3.85 -6.56 24.68
C ARG A 8 -4.75 -7.09 25.77
N GLY A 9 -5.55 -6.20 26.36
CA GLY A 9 -6.65 -6.61 27.25
C GLY A 9 -7.78 -7.21 26.42
N LEU A 10 -8.36 -8.30 26.92
CA LEU A 10 -9.54 -8.95 26.34
C LEU A 10 -10.74 -8.73 27.26
N GLU A 11 -11.91 -8.47 26.69
CA GLU A 11 -13.16 -8.44 27.44
C GLU A 11 -13.60 -9.85 27.86
N ALA A 12 -14.48 -9.93 28.86
CA ALA A 12 -14.97 -11.21 29.34
C ALA A 12 -15.74 -11.96 28.24
N GLY A 13 -15.21 -13.13 27.84
CA GLY A 13 -15.79 -13.95 26.77
C GLY A 13 -15.34 -13.56 25.35
N GLU A 14 -14.42 -12.61 25.20
CA GLU A 14 -13.74 -12.34 23.93
C GLU A 14 -12.75 -13.46 23.61
N ASP A 15 -12.78 -13.96 22.37
CA ASP A 15 -11.82 -14.95 21.90
C ASP A 15 -10.44 -14.32 21.68
N PRO A 16 -9.33 -15.06 21.92
CA PRO A 16 -8.00 -14.58 21.59
C PRO A 16 -7.87 -14.21 20.09
N PRO A 17 -7.15 -13.13 19.75
CA PRO A 17 -7.00 -12.68 18.36
C PRO A 17 -6.20 -13.67 17.52
N ASP A 18 -6.32 -13.55 16.19
CA ASP A 18 -5.42 -14.25 15.27
C ASP A 18 -4.08 -13.49 15.13
N ALA A 19 -3.25 -13.53 16.18
CA ALA A 19 -2.00 -12.79 16.24
C ALA A 19 -1.05 -13.02 15.05
N PRO A 20 -0.86 -14.23 14.49
CA PRO A 20 -0.11 -14.44 13.26
C PRO A 20 -0.61 -13.61 12.07
N ALA A 21 -1.92 -13.55 11.86
CA ALA A 21 -2.52 -12.77 10.77
C ALA A 21 -2.40 -11.26 11.05
N GLU A 22 -2.78 -10.81 12.24
CA GLU A 22 -2.70 -9.38 12.60
C GLU A 22 -1.26 -8.84 12.53
N LEU A 23 -0.26 -9.64 12.94
CA LEU A 23 1.15 -9.25 12.84
C LEU A 23 1.69 -9.32 11.41
N ALA A 24 1.15 -10.19 10.56
CA ALA A 24 1.47 -10.17 9.14
C ALA A 24 1.02 -8.86 8.51
N ASP A 25 -0.23 -8.44 8.75
CA ASP A 25 -0.77 -7.18 8.27
C ASP A 25 0.02 -5.97 8.80
N ALA A 26 0.39 -5.99 10.09
CA ALA A 26 1.22 -4.94 10.68
C ALA A 26 2.60 -4.85 9.99
N VAL A 27 3.22 -5.99 9.67
CA VAL A 27 4.49 -6.04 8.93
C VAL A 27 4.31 -5.47 7.52
N THR A 28 3.26 -5.86 6.80
CA THR A 28 2.91 -5.32 5.48
C THR A 28 2.75 -3.80 5.52
N ALA A 29 1.98 -3.29 6.47
CA ALA A 29 1.73 -1.86 6.63
C ALA A 29 3.01 -1.07 6.94
N ILE A 30 3.88 -1.60 7.81
CA ILE A 30 5.18 -0.97 8.10
C ILE A 30 6.06 -0.97 6.85
N ARG A 31 6.13 -2.08 6.10
CA ARG A 31 6.90 -2.16 4.84
C ARG A 31 6.38 -1.15 3.81
N LEU A 32 5.07 -0.98 3.67
CA LEU A 32 4.46 0.01 2.77
C LEU A 32 4.83 1.44 3.17
N ALA A 33 4.71 1.76 4.46
CA ALA A 33 4.98 3.10 4.98
C ALA A 33 6.47 3.48 4.94
N THR A 34 7.36 2.51 5.12
CA THR A 34 8.79 2.78 5.38
C THR A 34 9.75 2.25 4.33
N ALA A 35 9.35 1.28 3.50
CA ALA A 35 10.25 0.43 2.70
C ALA A 35 11.32 -0.31 3.53
N ALA A 36 11.15 -0.41 4.86
CA ALA A 36 12.12 -1.05 5.73
C ALA A 36 12.14 -2.58 5.54
N PRO A 37 13.32 -3.21 5.67
CA PRO A 37 13.43 -4.66 5.76
C PRO A 37 12.98 -5.11 7.15
N VAL A 38 11.68 -5.21 7.39
CA VAL A 38 11.10 -5.68 8.67
C VAL A 38 10.44 -7.04 8.50
N SER A 39 10.46 -7.87 9.53
CA SER A 39 9.68 -9.11 9.62
C SER A 39 9.24 -9.35 11.06
N ALA A 40 8.20 -10.17 11.25
CA ALA A 40 7.74 -10.59 12.59
C ALA A 40 8.59 -11.72 13.18
N GLY A 41 9.38 -12.41 12.35
CA GLY A 41 10.10 -13.62 12.72
C GLY A 41 9.28 -14.90 12.52
N PRO A 42 9.88 -16.08 12.73
CA PRO A 42 9.29 -17.35 12.31
C PRO A 42 8.10 -17.81 13.17
N VAL A 43 8.09 -17.46 14.45
CA VAL A 43 7.09 -17.93 15.42
C VAL A 43 6.73 -16.85 16.43
N LEU A 44 5.50 -16.90 16.91
CA LEU A 44 5.00 -16.09 18.02
C LEU A 44 4.86 -16.96 19.26
N PHE A 45 5.26 -16.40 20.41
CA PHE A 45 5.03 -17.00 21.71
C PHE A 45 3.88 -16.26 22.37
N GLU A 46 2.77 -16.96 22.61
CA GLU A 46 1.55 -16.35 23.11
C GLU A 46 1.28 -16.73 24.55
N ARG A 47 0.76 -15.76 25.30
CA ARG A 47 0.35 -15.93 26.68
C ARG A 47 -1.08 -15.42 26.83
N LEU A 48 -1.89 -16.14 27.60
CA LEU A 48 -3.23 -15.74 28.01
C LEU A 48 -3.27 -15.73 29.53
N ASP A 49 -3.65 -14.59 30.12
CA ASP A 49 -3.58 -14.37 31.57
C ASP A 49 -2.21 -14.75 32.17
N TRP A 50 -1.15 -14.37 31.45
CA TRP A 50 0.26 -14.65 31.78
C TRP A 50 0.66 -16.13 31.77
N GLN A 51 -0.24 -17.07 31.44
CA GLN A 51 0.06 -18.48 31.24
C GLN A 51 0.43 -18.76 29.78
N PRO A 52 1.30 -19.76 29.49
CA PRO A 52 1.55 -20.18 28.12
C PRO A 52 0.26 -20.57 27.40
N PHE A 53 0.00 -19.97 26.25
CA PHE A 53 -1.20 -20.22 25.45
C PHE A 53 -0.85 -21.00 24.17
N GLY A 54 0.16 -20.55 23.43
CA GLY A 54 0.52 -21.18 22.16
C GLY A 54 1.87 -20.74 21.61
N ILE A 55 2.37 -21.56 20.69
CA ILE A 55 3.47 -21.18 19.78
C ILE A 55 2.92 -21.31 18.37
N ARG A 56 2.69 -20.18 17.69
CA ARG A 56 2.07 -20.17 16.36
C ARG A 56 3.06 -19.73 15.29
N PRO A 57 3.13 -20.40 14.14
CA PRO A 57 3.96 -19.97 13.02
C PRO A 57 3.39 -18.70 12.40
N VAL A 58 4.26 -17.79 11.98
CA VAL A 58 3.87 -16.63 11.17
C VAL A 58 3.84 -17.00 9.69
N LEU A 59 2.97 -16.36 8.90
CA LEU A 59 2.93 -16.53 7.45
C LEU A 59 4.33 -16.31 6.83
N PRO A 60 4.81 -17.16 5.90
CA PRO A 60 6.20 -17.14 5.42
C PRO A 60 6.70 -15.78 4.91
N ILE A 61 5.82 -15.01 4.25
CA ILE A 61 6.12 -13.68 3.68
C ILE A 61 6.37 -12.62 4.77
N ALA A 62 5.67 -12.72 5.90
CA ALA A 62 5.82 -11.84 7.06
C ALA A 62 6.90 -12.33 8.03
N ALA A 63 7.18 -13.64 8.05
CA ALA A 63 8.23 -14.26 8.85
C ALA A 63 9.65 -13.90 8.37
N THR A 64 9.82 -13.75 7.06
CA THR A 64 11.13 -13.54 6.43
C THR A 64 11.42 -12.06 6.22
N GLN A 65 12.61 -11.62 6.61
CA GLN A 65 13.07 -10.26 6.37
C GLN A 65 13.50 -10.10 4.90
N PRO A 66 12.97 -9.14 4.13
CA PRO A 66 13.47 -8.87 2.79
C PRO A 66 14.82 -8.13 2.85
N PRO A 67 15.61 -8.13 1.77
CA PRO A 67 16.83 -7.31 1.69
C PRO A 67 16.50 -5.81 1.74
N GLY A 68 17.40 -5.01 2.30
CA GLY A 68 17.26 -3.56 2.34
C GLY A 68 18.08 -2.90 3.44
N GLU A 69 18.06 -1.58 3.48
CA GLU A 69 18.69 -0.79 4.54
C GLU A 69 17.72 -0.52 5.68
N ALA A 70 18.23 -0.53 6.91
CA ALA A 70 17.43 -0.18 8.08
C ALA A 70 16.86 1.23 7.93
N THR A 71 15.53 1.35 8.07
CA THR A 71 14.83 2.63 7.95
C THR A 71 14.20 3.01 9.28
N ARG A 72 14.23 4.30 9.61
CA ARG A 72 13.65 4.83 10.85
C ARG A 72 12.13 4.82 10.78
N LEU A 73 11.50 4.22 11.79
CA LEU A 73 10.08 4.41 12.10
C LEU A 73 9.96 5.62 13.05
N ASP A 74 9.50 6.75 12.52
CA ASP A 74 9.24 7.99 13.26
C ASP A 74 7.72 8.26 13.33
N SER A 75 7.30 9.29 14.08
CA SER A 75 5.88 9.58 14.30
C SER A 75 5.08 9.72 13.02
N PHE A 76 5.63 10.40 12.01
CA PHE A 76 4.99 10.56 10.71
C PHE A 76 4.80 9.21 10.00
N ARG A 77 5.86 8.41 9.90
CA ARG A 77 5.76 7.08 9.27
C ARG A 77 4.90 6.12 10.07
N SER A 78 4.85 6.25 11.40
CA SER A 78 3.96 5.48 12.26
C SER A 78 2.49 5.81 12.01
N GLU A 79 2.14 7.08 11.79
CA GLU A 79 0.79 7.48 11.39
C GLU A 79 0.40 6.86 10.06
N VAL A 80 1.26 6.97 9.04
CA VAL A 80 1.02 6.33 7.73
C VAL A 80 0.85 4.82 7.85
N ALA A 81 1.69 4.15 8.65
CA ALA A 81 1.58 2.70 8.86
C ALA A 81 0.24 2.33 9.53
N ARG A 82 -0.25 3.13 10.47
CA ARG A 82 -1.55 2.91 11.13
C ARG A 82 -2.72 3.10 10.17
N ASP A 83 -2.69 4.16 9.37
CA ASP A 83 -3.72 4.42 8.35
C ASP A 83 -3.78 3.27 7.34
N VAL A 84 -2.62 2.84 6.85
CA VAL A 84 -2.48 1.72 5.91
C VAL A 84 -2.97 0.42 6.53
N LEU A 85 -2.59 0.11 7.78
CA LEU A 85 -3.02 -1.09 8.49
C LEU A 85 -4.55 -1.16 8.61
N ALA A 86 -5.19 -0.06 9.01
CA ALA A 86 -6.65 0.00 9.10
C ALA A 86 -7.34 -0.19 7.73
N ALA A 87 -6.67 0.19 6.65
CA ALA A 87 -7.18 0.07 5.29
C ALA A 87 -6.87 -1.28 4.62
N LEU A 88 -6.01 -2.14 5.18
CA LEU A 88 -5.67 -3.43 4.55
C LEU A 88 -6.89 -4.34 4.36
N ALA A 89 -7.85 -4.32 5.29
CA ALA A 89 -9.10 -5.06 5.18
C ALA A 89 -9.94 -4.71 3.93
N LEU A 90 -9.67 -3.57 3.28
CA LEU A 90 -10.32 -3.23 2.00
C LEU A 90 -9.95 -4.22 0.89
N ALA A 91 -8.80 -4.89 0.99
CA ALA A 91 -8.36 -5.89 0.02
C ALA A 91 -9.29 -7.12 0.00
N ASP A 92 -9.93 -7.46 1.12
CA ASP A 92 -10.86 -8.60 1.21
C ASP A 92 -12.05 -8.45 0.25
N ALA A 93 -12.49 -7.22 0.01
CA ALA A 93 -13.60 -6.89 -0.88
C ALA A 93 -13.18 -6.53 -2.31
N ASP A 94 -11.87 -6.39 -2.58
CA ASP A 94 -11.33 -6.00 -3.89
C ASP A 94 -10.17 -6.90 -4.31
N THR A 95 -10.49 -7.94 -5.08
CA THR A 95 -9.54 -8.93 -5.59
C THR A 95 -8.34 -8.32 -6.32
N ALA A 96 -8.54 -7.20 -7.02
CA ALA A 96 -7.44 -6.58 -7.76
C ALA A 96 -6.49 -5.79 -6.85
N LEU A 97 -7.01 -5.23 -5.74
CA LEU A 97 -6.18 -4.64 -4.69
C LEU A 97 -5.40 -5.74 -3.94
N ALA A 98 -6.05 -6.86 -3.61
CA ALA A 98 -5.40 -8.02 -3.01
C ALA A 98 -4.27 -8.55 -3.91
N GLU A 99 -4.53 -8.77 -5.19
CA GLU A 99 -3.50 -9.19 -6.14
C GLU A 99 -2.35 -8.18 -6.25
N ALA A 100 -2.66 -6.88 -6.25
CA ALA A 100 -1.65 -5.84 -6.29
C ALA A 100 -0.72 -5.88 -5.07
N LEU A 101 -1.28 -6.07 -3.87
CA LEU A 101 -0.53 -6.23 -2.61
C LEU A 101 0.34 -7.50 -2.65
N ASP A 102 -0.23 -8.65 -2.98
CA ASP A 102 0.49 -9.93 -3.05
C ASP A 102 1.69 -9.86 -4.00
N ARG A 103 1.48 -9.32 -5.21
CA ARG A 103 2.56 -9.18 -6.19
C ARG A 103 3.64 -8.21 -5.70
N TRP A 104 3.25 -7.10 -5.07
CA TRP A 104 4.23 -6.18 -4.50
C TRP A 104 5.04 -6.83 -3.38
N GLU A 105 4.41 -7.56 -2.47
CA GLU A 105 5.12 -8.28 -1.39
C GLU A 105 6.08 -9.33 -1.95
N LEU A 106 5.65 -10.12 -2.92
CA LEU A 106 6.50 -11.11 -3.59
C LEU A 106 7.72 -10.46 -4.26
N SER A 107 7.55 -9.25 -4.80
CA SER A 107 8.66 -8.51 -5.42
C SER A 107 9.79 -8.18 -4.43
N LEU A 108 9.50 -8.10 -3.12
CA LEU A 108 10.51 -7.82 -2.10
C LEU A 108 11.54 -8.97 -1.96
N PHE A 109 11.19 -10.18 -2.38
CA PHE A 109 12.02 -11.39 -2.24
C PHE A 109 12.58 -11.90 -3.58
N GLN A 110 12.30 -11.19 -4.68
CA GLN A 110 12.73 -11.57 -6.02
C GLN A 110 13.83 -10.64 -6.54
N ASN A 111 14.51 -11.06 -7.61
CA ASN A 111 15.60 -10.31 -8.23
C ASN A 111 15.46 -10.26 -9.75
N GLY A 112 16.09 -9.25 -10.36
CA GLY A 112 16.18 -9.11 -11.81
C GLY A 112 14.80 -9.12 -12.50
N PRO A 113 14.62 -9.90 -13.58
CA PRO A 113 13.41 -9.85 -14.39
C PRO A 113 12.14 -10.26 -13.64
N PHE A 114 12.22 -11.20 -12.70
CA PHE A 114 11.06 -11.64 -11.92
C PHE A 114 10.55 -10.53 -11.02
N ARG A 115 11.45 -9.80 -10.35
CA ARG A 115 11.10 -8.63 -9.54
C ARG A 115 10.40 -7.56 -10.38
N THR A 116 10.94 -7.25 -11.55
CA THR A 116 10.34 -6.29 -12.48
C THR A 116 8.94 -6.71 -12.90
N GLU A 117 8.73 -8.00 -13.22
CA GLU A 117 7.42 -8.53 -13.59
C GLU A 117 6.42 -8.43 -12.43
N GLN A 118 6.83 -8.72 -11.20
CA GLN A 118 5.97 -8.56 -10.02
C GLN A 118 5.54 -7.11 -9.80
N LEU A 119 6.48 -6.16 -9.92
CA LEU A 119 6.18 -4.73 -9.77
C LEU A 119 5.24 -4.21 -10.86
N ARG A 120 5.47 -4.61 -12.12
CA ARG A 120 4.57 -4.27 -13.24
C ARG A 120 3.20 -4.91 -13.06
N GLY A 121 3.17 -6.17 -12.66
CA GLY A 121 1.95 -6.91 -12.37
C GLY A 121 1.15 -6.29 -11.23
N SER A 122 1.82 -5.84 -10.17
CA SER A 122 1.18 -5.13 -9.05
C SER A 122 0.51 -3.84 -9.52
N LEU A 123 1.22 -3.01 -10.29
CA LEU A 123 0.68 -1.77 -10.84
C LEU A 123 -0.44 -2.01 -11.86
N ALA A 124 -0.33 -3.06 -12.67
CA ALA A 124 -1.37 -3.47 -13.61
C ALA A 124 -2.61 -4.01 -12.91
N ALA A 125 -2.48 -4.76 -11.81
CA ALA A 125 -3.63 -5.17 -11.00
C ALA A 125 -4.32 -3.96 -10.36
N LEU A 126 -3.52 -3.02 -9.83
CA LEU A 126 -4.04 -1.82 -9.18
C LEU A 126 -4.81 -0.90 -10.14
N PHE A 127 -4.23 -0.65 -11.32
CA PHE A 127 -4.68 0.39 -12.24
C PHE A 127 -5.07 -0.10 -13.64
N GLY A 128 -5.01 -1.39 -13.97
CA GLY A 128 -5.33 -1.92 -15.30
C GLY A 128 -4.27 -1.60 -16.38
N ASP A 129 -4.64 -1.75 -17.65
CA ASP A 129 -3.70 -1.73 -18.79
C ASP A 129 -2.94 -0.41 -18.98
N THR A 130 -3.51 0.72 -18.56
CA THR A 130 -2.90 2.06 -18.66
C THR A 130 -2.24 2.50 -17.36
N TRP A 131 -1.77 1.55 -16.55
CA TRP A 131 -1.22 1.81 -15.23
C TRP A 131 -0.09 2.83 -15.21
N GLN A 132 0.76 2.91 -16.24
CA GLN A 132 1.85 3.89 -16.29
C GLN A 132 1.32 5.33 -16.26
N LEU A 133 0.27 5.61 -17.04
CA LEU A 133 -0.36 6.93 -17.11
C LEU A 133 -1.08 7.26 -15.80
N ARG A 134 -1.82 6.29 -15.25
CA ARG A 134 -2.55 6.45 -13.98
C ARG A 134 -1.60 6.66 -12.79
N ALA A 135 -0.53 5.88 -12.71
CA ALA A 135 0.50 6.03 -11.68
C ALA A 135 1.24 7.38 -11.80
N ALA A 136 1.56 7.80 -13.04
CA ALA A 136 2.15 9.12 -13.27
C ALA A 136 1.19 10.25 -12.85
N ALA A 137 -0.10 10.15 -13.19
CA ALA A 137 -1.11 11.13 -12.79
C ALA A 137 -1.32 11.19 -11.27
N LEU A 138 -1.26 10.04 -10.58
CA LEU A 138 -1.40 9.93 -9.14
C LEU A 138 -0.21 10.53 -8.38
N LEU A 139 1.02 10.18 -8.77
CA LEU A 139 2.22 10.47 -7.97
C LEU A 139 3.04 11.66 -8.48
N GLY A 140 2.80 12.12 -9.71
CA GLY A 140 3.49 13.26 -10.30
C GLY A 140 2.83 14.59 -9.90
N ASP A 141 3.59 15.40 -9.17
CA ASP A 141 3.16 16.67 -8.56
C ASP A 141 2.79 17.75 -9.60
N VAL A 142 3.58 17.84 -10.69
CA VAL A 142 3.39 18.78 -11.80
C VAL A 142 3.57 18.10 -13.17
N SER A 143 3.13 18.75 -14.25
CA SER A 143 3.17 18.22 -15.63
C SER A 143 4.54 17.67 -16.05
N GLY A 144 5.63 18.34 -15.64
CA GLY A 144 7.00 17.87 -15.89
C GLY A 144 7.32 16.57 -15.16
N GLY A 145 7.07 16.52 -13.84
CA GLY A 145 7.29 15.31 -13.04
C GLY A 145 6.42 14.13 -13.46
N ARG A 146 5.20 14.38 -13.96
CA ARG A 146 4.36 13.32 -14.55
C ARG A 146 4.98 12.69 -15.78
N ARG A 147 5.55 13.52 -16.68
CA ARG A 147 6.22 13.04 -17.89
C ARG A 147 7.46 12.22 -17.56
N GLU A 148 8.33 12.74 -16.70
CA GLU A 148 9.56 12.05 -16.29
C GLU A 148 9.28 10.70 -15.62
N LEU A 149 8.26 10.65 -14.76
CA LEU A 149 7.84 9.40 -14.13
C LEU A 149 7.28 8.42 -15.17
N TYR A 150 6.41 8.87 -16.06
CA TYR A 150 5.86 8.03 -17.13
C TYR A 150 6.97 7.43 -18.02
N GLU A 151 7.94 8.24 -18.44
CA GLU A 151 9.09 7.79 -19.24
C GLU A 151 9.92 6.74 -18.48
N SER A 152 10.20 6.99 -17.21
CA SER A 152 10.93 6.03 -16.34
C SER A 152 10.20 4.69 -16.21
N LEU A 153 8.87 4.71 -16.08
CA LEU A 153 8.04 3.51 -16.00
C LEU A 153 7.96 2.77 -17.34
N ARG A 154 7.90 3.51 -18.44
CA ARG A 154 7.92 2.94 -19.80
C ARG A 154 9.23 2.21 -20.08
N ASP A 155 10.35 2.77 -19.64
CA ASP A 155 11.69 2.18 -19.77
C ASP A 155 11.95 1.05 -18.75
N ALA A 156 10.94 0.70 -17.93
CA ALA A 156 11.01 -0.32 -16.89
C ALA A 156 12.18 -0.09 -15.91
N ASN A 157 12.47 1.16 -15.59
CA ASN A 157 13.47 1.50 -14.57
C ASN A 157 13.04 0.89 -13.22
N VAL A 158 13.85 -0.02 -12.70
CA VAL A 158 13.49 -0.85 -11.53
C VAL A 158 13.29 0.02 -10.28
N ALA A 159 14.17 0.98 -10.02
CA ALA A 159 14.02 1.88 -8.87
C ALA A 159 12.75 2.74 -8.95
N ALA A 160 12.40 3.20 -10.17
CA ALA A 160 11.14 3.91 -10.40
C ALA A 160 9.94 3.00 -10.17
N LEU A 161 9.96 1.75 -10.67
CA LEU A 161 8.90 0.76 -10.45
C LEU A 161 8.70 0.45 -8.96
N GLU A 162 9.77 0.22 -8.22
CA GLU A 162 9.73 -0.07 -6.78
C GLU A 162 9.06 1.06 -5.99
N SER A 163 9.54 2.29 -6.19
CA SER A 163 9.01 3.46 -5.51
C SER A 163 7.55 3.73 -5.91
N THR A 164 7.22 3.56 -7.19
CA THR A 164 5.89 3.80 -7.74
C THR A 164 4.88 2.78 -7.24
N ALA A 165 5.20 1.48 -7.26
CA ALA A 165 4.30 0.43 -6.77
C ALA A 165 3.94 0.66 -5.30
N ARG A 166 4.95 0.85 -4.44
CA ARG A 166 4.74 1.10 -3.01
C ARG A 166 3.90 2.35 -2.76
N ARG A 167 4.26 3.48 -3.37
CA ARG A 167 3.53 4.75 -3.17
C ARG A 167 2.11 4.67 -3.70
N SER A 168 1.90 4.02 -4.85
CA SER A 168 0.56 3.85 -5.43
C SER A 168 -0.34 3.00 -4.54
N LEU A 169 0.18 1.93 -3.94
CA LEU A 169 -0.55 1.11 -2.97
C LEU A 169 -0.92 1.92 -1.73
N VAL A 170 0.02 2.68 -1.16
CA VAL A 170 -0.25 3.56 0.00
C VAL A 170 -1.35 4.58 -0.32
N GLU A 171 -1.25 5.30 -1.44
CA GLU A 171 -2.27 6.28 -1.83
C GLU A 171 -3.62 5.63 -2.13
N THR A 172 -3.64 4.43 -2.70
CA THR A 172 -4.89 3.69 -2.95
C THR A 172 -5.56 3.26 -1.65
N LEU A 173 -4.79 2.73 -0.69
CA LEU A 173 -5.31 2.34 0.62
C LEU A 173 -5.83 3.54 1.40
N ARG A 174 -5.11 4.67 1.35
CA ARG A 174 -5.56 5.93 1.98
C ARG A 174 -6.79 6.53 1.30
N HIS A 175 -6.98 6.31 0.00
CA HIS A 175 -8.20 6.72 -0.70
C HIS A 175 -9.43 5.92 -0.23
N GLY A 176 -9.24 4.66 0.15
CA GLY A 176 -10.31 3.81 0.69
C GLY A 176 -11.21 3.13 -0.35
N ASP A 177 -11.13 3.56 -1.62
CA ASP A 177 -11.84 2.94 -2.75
C ASP A 177 -10.97 3.02 -4.00
N ARG A 178 -10.43 1.87 -4.42
CA ARG A 178 -9.56 1.78 -5.61
C ARG A 178 -10.32 2.08 -6.90
N ARG A 179 -11.57 1.63 -7.03
CA ARG A 179 -12.35 1.81 -8.27
C ARG A 179 -12.69 3.28 -8.47
N ASP A 180 -13.07 3.95 -7.38
CA ASP A 180 -13.31 5.38 -7.41
C ASP A 180 -12.03 6.18 -7.72
N LEU A 181 -10.90 5.81 -7.10
CA LEU A 181 -9.61 6.41 -7.42
C LEU A 181 -9.26 6.25 -8.91
N VAL A 182 -9.44 5.06 -9.49
CA VAL A 182 -9.16 4.81 -10.92
C VAL A 182 -10.04 5.70 -11.81
N ARG A 183 -11.34 5.81 -11.52
CA ARG A 183 -12.24 6.72 -12.27
C ARG A 183 -11.78 8.17 -12.16
N SER A 184 -11.44 8.60 -10.96
CA SER A 184 -10.93 9.95 -10.70
C SER A 184 -9.66 10.22 -11.51
N LEU A 185 -8.71 9.27 -11.56
CA LEU A 185 -7.50 9.38 -12.37
C LEU A 185 -7.83 9.46 -13.87
N ASP A 186 -8.81 8.71 -14.35
CA ASP A 186 -9.28 8.81 -15.73
C ASP A 186 -9.84 10.21 -16.04
N ASP A 187 -10.61 10.80 -15.12
CA ASP A 187 -11.10 12.18 -15.26
C ASP A 187 -9.96 13.21 -15.36
N VAL A 188 -8.81 12.98 -14.68
CA VAL A 188 -7.61 13.83 -14.85
C VAL A 188 -6.99 13.65 -16.22
N LEU A 189 -6.83 12.41 -16.65
CA LEU A 189 -6.21 12.10 -17.93
C LEU A 189 -7.05 12.61 -19.12
N LEU A 190 -8.37 12.64 -18.96
CA LEU A 190 -9.31 13.21 -19.93
C LEU A 190 -9.46 14.75 -19.80
N GLY A 191 -8.88 15.37 -18.78
CA GLY A 191 -8.97 16.82 -18.56
C GLY A 191 -10.32 17.31 -18.02
N LEU A 192 -11.14 16.42 -17.47
CA LEU A 192 -12.50 16.72 -17.01
C LEU A 192 -12.54 17.47 -15.68
N ARG A 193 -11.51 17.32 -14.82
CA ARG A 193 -11.43 18.02 -13.53
C ARG A 193 -11.17 19.53 -13.64
N SER A 194 -10.69 20.04 -14.78
CA SER A 194 -10.58 21.50 -15.02
C SER A 194 -11.86 22.14 -15.58
N ALA A 195 -12.77 21.35 -16.18
CA ALA A 195 -14.00 21.87 -16.78
C ALA A 195 -15.11 22.14 -15.74
N TYR A 196 -15.11 21.42 -14.62
CA TYR A 196 -16.15 21.53 -13.58
C TYR A 196 -16.00 22.78 -12.69
N GLU A 197 -14.76 23.22 -12.42
CA GLU A 197 -14.48 24.47 -11.67
C GLU A 197 -14.72 25.73 -12.52
N GLN A 198 -14.68 25.63 -13.86
CA GLN A 198 -15.02 26.72 -14.77
C GLN A 198 -16.53 26.78 -15.10
N GLY A 199 -17.22 25.64 -15.08
CA GLY A 199 -18.67 25.56 -15.36
C GLY A 199 -19.57 26.12 -14.26
N THR A 200 -19.12 26.10 -12.99
CA THR A 200 -19.86 26.67 -11.86
C THR A 200 -19.68 28.19 -11.73
N SER A 201 -18.61 28.78 -12.29
CA SER A 201 -18.44 30.24 -12.34
C SER A 201 -19.23 30.89 -13.48
N HIS A 202 -19.50 30.18 -14.58
CA HIS A 202 -20.32 30.70 -15.69
C HIS A 202 -21.84 30.58 -15.45
N GLY A 203 -22.27 29.65 -14.59
CA GLY A 203 -23.69 29.53 -14.19
C GLY A 203 -24.16 30.56 -13.15
N ALA A 204 -23.25 31.11 -12.35
CA ALA A 204 -23.57 32.09 -11.32
C ALA A 204 -23.65 33.54 -11.83
N GLN A 205 -23.09 33.84 -13.01
CA GLN A 205 -23.12 35.18 -13.62
C GLN A 205 -24.35 35.46 -14.50
N ALA A 206 -25.14 34.44 -14.84
CA ALA A 206 -26.33 34.58 -15.69
C ALA A 206 -27.65 34.79 -14.92
N ALA A 207 -27.62 34.81 -13.58
CA ALA A 207 -28.81 35.01 -12.73
C ALA A 207 -28.88 36.42 -12.09
N ALA A 208 -28.04 37.35 -12.54
CA ALA A 208 -27.99 38.73 -12.06
C ALA A 208 -27.99 39.74 -13.21
N VAL A 209 -29.04 39.71 -14.04
CA VAL A 209 -29.48 40.84 -14.88
C VAL A 209 -31.00 40.86 -14.93
#